data_AF-A0A6I4U6S9-F1
#
_entry.id   AF-A0A6I4U6S9-F1
#
_cell.length_a   1.000
_cell.length_b   1.000
_cell.length_c   1.000
_cell.angle_alpha   90.00
_cell.angle_beta   90.00
_cell.angle_gamma   90.00
#
_symmetry.space_group_name_H-M   'P 1'
#
loop_
_entity.id
_entity.type
_entity.pdbx_description
1 polymer ?
#
loop_
_entity_poly.entity_id
_entity_poly.type
_entity_poly.pdbx_seq_one_letter_code
_entity_poly.pdbx_strand_id
1 'polypeptide(L)'
;MHVILSAILLALAILDLVLGTSFLVDPASAASDFGLTIASTHGESTLRGDMTAFFYVTALSLAWGAWKRRGEVLLPALGLFGIAFIGRFINVVAQGPYEGWMVPMAVEGFHCIVIIIAIRAWGSGQAAAA
;
A
#
# COMPACT_ATOMS: atom_id res chain seq x y z
N MET A 1 5.12 -22.47 -3.95
CA MET A 1 4.61 -21.12 -4.30
C MET A 1 3.93 -20.40 -3.13
N HIS A 2 3.00 -21.04 -2.40
CA HIS A 2 2.27 -20.36 -1.30
C HIS A 2 3.17 -19.76 -0.20
N VAL A 3 4.25 -20.44 0.20
CA VAL A 3 5.16 -19.93 1.25
C VAL A 3 5.91 -18.68 0.82
N ILE A 4 6.44 -18.67 -0.41
CA ILE A 4 7.16 -17.51 -0.96
C ILE A 4 6.21 -16.30 -1.04
N LEU A 5 4.98 -16.51 -1.52
CA LEU A 5 4.01 -15.44 -1.66
C LEU A 5 3.57 -14.86 -0.29
N SER A 6 3.32 -15.73 0.70
CA SER A 6 3.08 -15.28 2.07
C SER A 6 4.27 -14.50 2.65
N ALA A 7 5.50 -14.93 2.38
CA ALA A 7 6.70 -14.23 2.85
C ALA A 7 6.84 -12.84 2.23
N ILE A 8 6.60 -12.71 0.92
CA ILE A 8 6.61 -11.41 0.22
C ILE A 8 5.53 -10.49 0.81
N LEU A 9 4.29 -10.99 0.97
CA LEU A 9 3.20 -10.20 1.53
C LEU A 9 3.47 -9.76 2.99
N LEU A 10 4.11 -10.61 3.80
CA LEU A 10 4.53 -10.22 5.15
C LEU A 10 5.64 -9.17 5.13
N ALA A 11 6.60 -9.27 4.21
CA ALA A 11 7.63 -8.24 4.06
C ALA A 11 7.04 -6.89 3.65
N LEU A 12 6.07 -6.89 2.72
CA LEU A 12 5.31 -5.70 2.35
C LEU A 12 4.50 -5.16 3.54
N ALA A 13 3.82 -6.04 4.28
CA ALA A 13 3.08 -5.64 5.48
C ALA A 13 3.98 -4.94 6.52
N ILE A 14 5.21 -5.42 6.71
CA ILE A 14 6.17 -4.79 7.62
C ILE A 14 6.62 -3.42 7.07
N LEU A 15 6.89 -3.31 5.77
CA LEU A 15 7.22 -2.05 5.13
C LEU A 15 6.10 -1.02 5.35
N ASP A 16 4.86 -1.38 5.04
CA ASP A 16 3.70 -0.52 5.24
C ASP A 16 3.50 -0.17 6.71
N LEU A 17 3.70 -1.11 7.64
CA LEU A 17 3.61 -0.82 9.06
C LEU A 17 4.64 0.24 9.48
N VAL A 18 5.88 0.13 9.02
CA VAL A 18 6.94 1.11 9.29
C VAL A 18 6.59 2.49 8.72
N LEU A 19 6.09 2.54 7.48
CA LEU A 19 5.65 3.80 6.86
C LEU A 19 4.46 4.43 7.60
N GLY A 20 3.46 3.64 7.98
CA GLY A 20 2.34 4.14 8.76
C GLY A 20 2.79 4.66 10.13
N THR A 21 3.71 3.96 10.79
CA THR A 21 4.27 4.41 12.08
C THR A 21 5.10 5.68 11.93
N SER A 22 5.85 5.86 10.83
CA SER A 22 6.62 7.10 10.63
C SER A 22 5.69 8.30 10.49
N PHE A 23 4.63 8.21 9.69
CA PHE A 23 3.59 9.25 9.61
C PHE A 23 2.90 9.50 10.95
N LEU A 24 2.69 8.46 11.76
CA LEU A 24 2.05 8.58 13.06
C LEU A 24 2.95 9.24 14.11
N VAL A 25 4.27 9.07 14.05
CA VAL A 25 5.22 9.54 15.08
C VAL A 25 5.90 10.85 14.65
N ASP A 26 6.50 10.87 13.46
CA ASP A 26 7.22 12.00 12.88
C ASP A 26 6.70 12.31 11.46
N PRO A 27 5.51 12.93 11.35
CA PRO A 27 4.89 13.25 10.07
C PRO A 27 5.71 14.24 9.24
N ALA A 28 6.57 15.08 9.86
CA ALA A 28 7.37 16.05 9.13
C ALA A 28 8.46 15.37 8.30
N SER A 29 9.22 14.45 8.92
CA SER A 29 10.21 13.64 8.20
C SER A 29 9.54 12.74 7.16
N ALA A 30 8.44 12.07 7.52
CA ALA A 30 7.71 11.20 6.59
C ALA A 30 7.13 11.98 5.40
N ALA A 31 6.60 13.19 5.63
CA ALA A 31 6.10 14.06 4.56
C ALA A 31 7.21 14.45 3.57
N SER A 32 8.41 14.78 4.06
CA SER A 32 9.52 15.16 3.18
C SER A 32 9.93 14.03 2.24
N ASP A 33 9.90 12.78 2.71
CA ASP A 33 10.19 11.60 1.87
C ASP A 33 9.16 11.41 0.75
N PHE A 34 7.95 11.95 0.93
CA PHE A 34 6.87 11.94 -0.06
C PHE A 34 6.79 13.24 -0.89
N GLY A 35 7.76 14.16 -0.72
CA GLY A 35 7.78 15.46 -1.41
C GLY A 35 6.72 16.44 -0.91
N LEU A 36 6.21 16.23 0.31
CA LEU A 36 5.18 17.07 0.93
C LEU A 36 5.81 18.06 1.92
N THR A 37 5.21 19.24 2.04
CA THR A 37 5.53 20.24 3.07
C THR A 37 4.32 20.49 3.95
N ILE A 38 4.50 20.49 5.26
CA ILE A 38 3.43 20.73 6.23
C ILE A 38 3.21 22.24 6.38
N ALA A 39 2.09 22.75 5.89
CA ALA A 39 1.76 24.17 5.94
C ALA A 39 1.16 24.62 7.29
N SER A 40 0.59 23.70 8.08
CA SER A 40 -0.08 24.02 9.34
C SER A 40 -0.26 22.77 10.21
N THR A 41 -0.65 22.98 11.47
CA THR A 41 -1.07 21.90 12.39
C THR A 41 -2.22 21.06 11.84
N HIS A 42 -3.10 21.65 11.00
CA HIS A 42 -4.13 20.88 10.32
C HIS A 42 -3.52 19.89 9.32
N GLY A 43 -2.55 20.32 8.52
CA GLY A 43 -1.82 19.44 7.60
C GLY A 43 -1.07 18.32 8.34
N GLU A 44 -0.48 18.62 9.49
CA GLU A 44 0.13 17.61 10.35
C GLU A 44 -0.89 16.57 10.82
N SER A 45 -2.06 17.03 11.28
CA SER A 45 -3.17 16.15 11.70
C SER A 45 -3.67 15.27 10.55
N THR A 46 -3.80 15.82 9.34
CA THR A 46 -4.19 15.08 8.14
C THR A 46 -3.19 13.99 7.82
N LEU A 47 -1.89 14.26 7.89
CA LEU A 47 -0.86 13.24 7.63
C LEU A 47 -0.88 12.13 8.69
N ARG A 48 -0.97 12.48 9.98
CA ARG A 48 -1.07 11.48 11.06
C ARG A 48 -2.31 10.61 10.94
N GLY A 49 -3.44 11.18 10.50
CA GLY A 49 -4.67 10.43 10.31
C GLY A 49 -4.63 9.59 9.04
N ASP A 50 -4.58 10.26 7.89
CA ASP A 50 -4.91 9.67 6.60
C ASP A 50 -3.77 8.80 6.05
N MET A 51 -2.52 9.23 6.19
CA MET A 51 -1.38 8.43 5.73
C MET A 51 -1.18 7.20 6.62
N THR A 52 -1.28 7.37 7.94
CA THR A 52 -1.25 6.23 8.87
C THR A 52 -2.36 5.24 8.56
N ALA A 53 -3.59 5.71 8.33
CA ALA A 53 -4.72 4.84 8.00
C ALA A 53 -4.47 4.06 6.69
N PHE A 54 -3.99 4.73 5.64
CA PHE A 54 -3.64 4.09 4.36
C PHE A 54 -2.67 2.92 4.56
N PHE A 55 -1.55 3.20 5.25
CA PHE A 55 -0.49 2.21 5.42
C PHE A 55 -0.87 1.12 6.43
N TYR A 56 -1.54 1.44 7.54
CA TYR A 56 -1.95 0.44 8.54
C TYR A 56 -3.03 -0.50 8.01
N VAL A 57 -4.04 0.03 7.33
CA VAL A 57 -5.08 -0.82 6.71
C VAL A 57 -4.44 -1.76 5.69
N THR A 58 -3.49 -1.28 4.91
CA THR A 58 -2.74 -2.12 3.98
C THR A 58 -1.91 -3.17 4.72
N ALA A 59 -1.09 -2.79 5.69
CA ALA A 59 -0.26 -3.70 6.46
C ALA A 59 -1.09 -4.84 7.10
N LEU A 60 -2.21 -4.49 7.74
CA LEU A 60 -3.10 -5.46 8.38
C LEU A 60 -3.76 -6.40 7.35
N SER A 61 -4.22 -5.85 6.23
CA SER A 61 -4.80 -6.61 5.11
C SER A 61 -3.81 -7.62 4.54
N LEU A 62 -2.57 -7.18 4.26
CA LEU A 62 -1.49 -8.02 3.75
C LEU A 62 -1.07 -9.10 4.74
N ALA A 63 -0.85 -8.76 6.01
CA ALA A 63 -0.46 -9.71 7.06
C ALA A 63 -1.53 -10.77 7.29
N TRP A 64 -2.81 -10.36 7.38
CA TRP A 64 -3.92 -11.29 7.56
C TRP A 64 -4.08 -12.20 6.35
N GLY A 65 -3.99 -11.64 5.14
CA GLY A 65 -4.07 -12.40 3.90
C GLY A 65 -2.94 -13.42 3.79
N ALA A 66 -1.72 -13.03 4.15
CA ALA A 66 -0.56 -13.91 4.18
C ALA A 66 -0.70 -15.06 5.18
N TRP A 67 -1.22 -14.79 6.38
CA TRP A 67 -1.44 -15.80 7.42
C TRP A 67 -2.55 -16.77 7.01
N LYS A 68 -3.75 -16.26 6.76
CA LYS A 68 -4.93 -17.10 6.50
C LYS A 68 -4.98 -17.63 5.08
N ARG A 69 -4.10 -17.15 4.19
CA ARG A 69 -4.08 -17.46 2.74
C ARG A 69 -5.46 -17.24 2.13
N ARG A 70 -6.06 -16.09 2.43
CA ARG A 70 -7.38 -15.69 1.94
C ARG A 70 -7.24 -14.47 1.02
N GLY A 71 -7.53 -14.65 -0.26
CA GLY A 71 -7.42 -13.58 -1.25
C GLY A 71 -8.36 -12.39 -0.98
N GLU A 72 -9.59 -12.66 -0.53
CA GLU A 72 -10.61 -11.63 -0.28
C GLU A 72 -10.16 -10.54 0.69
N VAL A 73 -9.38 -10.90 1.70
CA VAL A 73 -8.92 -9.93 2.70
C VAL A 73 -7.85 -8.99 2.18
N LEU A 74 -7.30 -9.25 0.98
CA LEU A 74 -6.31 -8.41 0.30
C LEU A 74 -6.95 -7.30 -0.54
N LEU A 75 -8.28 -7.34 -0.75
CA LEU A 75 -8.99 -6.34 -1.55
C LEU A 75 -8.83 -4.90 -1.03
N PRO A 76 -8.83 -4.62 0.29
CA PRO A 76 -8.57 -3.28 0.80
C PRO A 76 -7.19 -2.75 0.39
N ALA A 77 -6.14 -3.55 0.58
CA ALA A 77 -4.78 -3.19 0.16
C ALA A 77 -4.71 -2.95 -1.36
N LEU A 78 -5.36 -3.81 -2.16
CA LEU A 78 -5.42 -3.63 -3.62
C LEU A 78 -6.13 -2.33 -4.01
N GLY A 79 -7.22 -1.98 -3.33
CA GLY A 79 -7.95 -0.75 -3.57
C GLY A 79 -7.11 0.48 -3.27
N LEU A 80 -6.46 0.51 -2.11
CA LEU A 80 -5.61 1.63 -1.68
C LEU A 80 -4.45 1.86 -2.64
N PHE A 81 -3.64 0.82 -2.91
CA PHE A 81 -2.50 0.94 -3.82
C PHE A 81 -2.91 1.12 -5.28
N GLY A 82 -4.00 0.48 -5.72
CA GLY A 82 -4.51 0.64 -7.08
C GLY A 82 -4.97 2.07 -7.36
N ILE A 83 -5.72 2.67 -6.43
CA ILE A 83 -6.17 4.06 -6.56
C ILE A 83 -4.99 5.02 -6.47
N ALA A 84 -4.04 4.80 -5.55
CA ALA A 84 -2.83 5.62 -5.44
C ALA A 84 -2.01 5.62 -6.74
N PHE A 85 -1.76 4.43 -7.32
CA PHE A 85 -1.05 4.28 -8.58
C PHE A 85 -1.74 5.02 -9.73
N ILE A 86 -3.07 4.89 -9.83
CA ILE A 86 -3.86 5.60 -10.84
C ILE A 86 -3.74 7.12 -10.64
N GLY A 87 -3.83 7.60 -9.40
CA GLY A 87 -3.66 9.02 -9.08
C GLY A 87 -2.30 9.56 -9.52
N ARG A 88 -1.21 8.83 -9.24
CA ARG A 88 0.14 9.21 -9.70
C ARG A 88 0.29 9.13 -11.21
N PHE A 89 -0.30 8.12 -11.85
CA PHE A 89 -0.29 8.02 -13.30
C PHE A 89 -0.99 9.22 -13.96
N ILE A 90 -2.16 9.61 -13.45
CA ILE A 90 -2.87 10.82 -13.90
C ILE A 90 -1.96 12.04 -13.73
N ASN A 91 -1.27 12.18 -12.59
CA ASN A 91 -0.35 13.29 -12.38
C ASN A 91 0.79 13.32 -13.41
N VAL A 92 1.44 12.19 -13.68
CA VAL A 92 2.53 12.11 -14.68
C VAL A 92 2.02 12.44 -16.08
N VAL A 93 0.82 12.01 -16.45
CA VAL A 93 0.22 12.35 -17.74
C VAL A 93 -0.15 13.83 -17.83
N ALA A 94 -0.70 14.41 -16.77
CA ALA A 94 -1.20 15.77 -16.77
C ALA A 94 -0.11 16.84 -16.57
N GLN A 95 0.88 16.57 -15.71
CA GLN A 95 1.93 17.50 -15.31
C GLN A 95 3.31 17.15 -15.88
N GLY A 96 3.47 15.96 -16.44
CA GLY A 96 4.75 15.42 -16.86
C GLY A 96 5.49 14.68 -15.73
N PRO A 97 6.58 13.97 -16.07
CA PRO A 97 7.44 13.32 -15.09
C PRO A 97 8.20 14.35 -14.23
N TYR A 98 8.37 14.04 -12.95
CA TYR A 98 9.17 14.82 -11.98
C TYR A 98 10.33 13.97 -11.43
N GLU A 99 11.36 14.57 -10.84
CA GLU A 99 12.50 13.81 -10.33
C GLU A 99 12.07 12.71 -9.35
N GLY A 100 12.52 11.47 -9.58
CA GLY A 100 12.16 10.32 -8.73
C GLY A 100 10.76 9.75 -8.91
N TRP A 101 9.94 10.24 -9.86
CA TRP A 101 8.54 9.81 -10.06
C TRP A 101 8.32 8.29 -10.20
N MET A 102 9.33 7.58 -10.74
CA MET A 102 9.25 6.14 -10.99
C MET A 102 9.27 5.31 -9.72
N VAL A 103 9.93 5.77 -8.65
CA VAL A 103 10.10 5.00 -7.41
C VAL A 103 8.76 4.69 -6.74
N PRO A 104 7.91 5.69 -6.40
CA PRO A 104 6.63 5.40 -5.77
C PRO A 104 5.71 4.58 -6.68
N MET A 105 5.70 4.86 -7.99
CA MET A 105 4.91 4.08 -8.94
C MET A 105 5.38 2.62 -9.04
N ALA A 106 6.68 2.35 -8.99
CA ALA A 106 7.21 0.99 -9.00
C ALA A 106 6.81 0.23 -7.72
N VAL A 107 6.89 0.89 -6.56
CA VAL A 107 6.44 0.32 -5.28
C VAL A 107 4.95 0.00 -5.34
N GLU A 108 4.13 0.95 -5.76
CA GLU A 108 2.68 0.78 -5.84
C GLU A 108 2.27 -0.31 -6.84
N GLY A 109 2.88 -0.31 -8.03
CA GLY A 109 2.67 -1.34 -9.04
C GLY A 109 3.10 -2.73 -8.55
N PHE A 110 4.22 -2.83 -7.83
CA PHE A 110 4.67 -4.08 -7.23
C PHE A 110 3.67 -4.63 -6.20
N HIS A 111 3.15 -3.78 -5.30
CA HIS A 111 2.09 -4.17 -4.36
C HIS A 111 0.88 -4.73 -5.10
N CYS A 112 0.37 -3.99 -6.09
CA CYS A 112 -0.79 -4.42 -6.89
C CYS A 112 -0.55 -5.80 -7.55
N ILE A 113 0.61 -5.99 -8.20
CA ILE A 113 0.94 -7.24 -8.88
C ILE A 113 0.99 -8.41 -7.89
N VAL A 114 1.71 -8.26 -6.78
CA VAL A 114 1.84 -9.32 -5.77
C VAL A 114 0.47 -9.67 -5.17
N ILE A 115 -0.34 -8.66 -4.84
CA ILE A 115 -1.68 -8.85 -4.29
C ILE A 115 -2.59 -9.58 -5.29
N ILE A 116 -2.61 -9.18 -6.56
CA ILE A 116 -3.41 -9.83 -7.60
C ILE A 116 -2.99 -11.29 -7.77
N ILE A 117 -1.68 -11.57 -7.79
CA ILE A 117 -1.17 -12.95 -7.87
C ILE A 117 -1.64 -13.77 -6.66
N ALA A 118 -1.63 -13.19 -5.45
CA ALA A 118 -2.10 -13.85 -4.24
C ALA A 118 -3.61 -14.10 -4.24
N ILE A 119 -4.41 -13.12 -4.66
CA ILE A 119 -5.86 -13.27 -4.83
C ILE A 119 -6.15 -14.43 -5.80
N ARG A 120 -5.46 -14.50 -6.94
CA ARG A 120 -5.66 -15.58 -7.92
C ARG A 120 -5.21 -16.93 -7.39
N ALA A 121 -4.10 -16.99 -6.66
CA ALA A 121 -3.56 -18.23 -6.11
C ALA A 121 -4.40 -18.80 -4.96
N TRP A 122 -5.15 -17.96 -4.25
CA TRP A 122 -5.93 -18.35 -3.05
C TRP A 122 -7.44 -18.26 -3.23
N GLY A 123 -7.93 -17.60 -4.29
CA GLY A 123 -9.36 -17.41 -4.58
C GLY A 123 -10.04 -18.59 -5.28
N SER A 124 -9.28 -19.51 -5.88
CA SER A 124 -9.83 -20.68 -6.60
C SER A 124 -10.42 -21.77 -5.70
N GLY A 125 -10.30 -21.66 -4.38
CA GLY A 125 -10.78 -22.67 -3.42
C GLY A 125 -12.22 -22.50 -2.93
N GLN A 126 -12.86 -21.34 -3.16
CA GLN A 126 -14.20 -21.04 -2.62
C GLN A 126 -15.32 -21.14 -3.66
N ALA A 127 -15.02 -21.04 -4.96
CA ALA A 127 -16.01 -21.21 -6.02
C ALA A 127 -16.45 -22.68 -6.26
N ALA A 128 -15.78 -23.65 -5.64
CA ALA A 128 -16.13 -25.08 -5.75
C ALA A 128 -17.02 -25.58 -4.59
N ALA A 129 -17.42 -24.70 -3.67
CA ALA A 129 -18.18 -25.04 -2.46
C ALA A 129 -19.49 -24.25 -2.30
N ALA A 130 -19.92 -23.52 -3.34
CA ALA A 130 -21.22 -22.85 -3.44
C ALA A 130 -22.01 -23.45 -4.61
#